data_AF-A8LJZ9-F1
#
_entry.id   AF-A8LJZ9-F1
#
_cell.length_a   1.000
_cell.length_b   1.000
_cell.length_c   1.000
_cell.angle_alpha   90.00
_cell.angle_beta   90.00
_cell.angle_gamma   90.00
#
_symmetry.space_group_name_H-M   'P 1'
#
loop_
_entity.id
_entity.type
_entity.pdbx_description
1 polymer ?
#
loop_
_entity_poly.entity_id
_entity_poly.type
_entity_poly.pdbx_seq_one_letter_code
_entity_poly.pdbx_strand_id
1 'polypeptide(L)' 'MPHTILFDNMKTVLIDRNAYGPGQHRFHAGFREFAKHHGFSPRMCAPYPAIPLSPRVCPVCIAEDRSRGDGQEYLRTQ' A
#
# COMPACT_ATOMS: atom_id res chain seq x y z
N MET A 1 -12.19 7.10 -11.20
CA MET A 1 -11.51 6.64 -9.97
C MET A 1 -10.56 5.52 -10.35
N PRO A 2 -9.32 5.45 -9.83
CA PRO A 2 -8.43 4.34 -10.13
C PRO A 2 -9.03 3.03 -9.62
N HIS A 3 -8.97 1.97 -10.43
CA HIS A 3 -9.56 0.67 -10.08
C HIS A 3 -8.80 -0.03 -8.93
N THR A 4 -7.60 0.47 -8.61
CA THR A 4 -6.70 -0.13 -7.64
C THR A 4 -6.03 0.95 -6.80
N ILE A 5 -6.06 0.80 -5.47
CA ILE A 5 -5.50 1.77 -4.51
C ILE A 5 -4.36 1.10 -3.73
N LEU A 6 -3.20 1.75 -3.68
CA LEU A 6 -2.06 1.29 -2.88
C LEU A 6 -2.25 1.71 -1.42
N PHE A 7 -2.18 0.74 -0.51
CA PHE A 7 -2.16 0.96 0.92
C PHE A 7 -0.76 0.69 1.47
N ASP A 8 -0.30 1.58 2.34
CA ASP A 8 0.82 1.28 3.22
C ASP A 8 0.39 0.21 4.24
N ASN A 9 1.36 -0.42 4.89
CA ASN A 9 1.17 -1.69 5.62
C ASN A 9 0.42 -1.53 6.96
N MET A 10 -0.73 -0.85 6.94
CA MET A 10 -1.51 -0.52 8.12
C MET A 10 -2.21 -1.77 8.66
N LYS A 11 -1.89 -2.12 9.91
CA LYS A 11 -2.41 -3.31 10.61
C LYS A 11 -3.95 -3.31 10.77
N THR A 12 -4.61 -2.17 10.63
CA THR A 12 -6.08 -2.06 10.79
C THR A 12 -6.85 -2.49 9.54
N VAL A 13 -6.21 -2.59 8.37
CA VAL A 13 -6.87 -3.04 7.12
C VAL A 13 -6.48 -4.47 6.75
N LEU A 14 -5.26 -4.87 7.09
CA LEU A 14 -4.65 -6.12 6.66
C LEU A 14 -4.51 -7.11 7.83
N ILE A 15 -5.07 -8.31 7.68
CA ILE A 15 -4.91 -9.43 8.62
C ILE A 15 -3.67 -10.25 8.28
N ASP A 16 -3.55 -10.70 7.03
CA ASP A 16 -2.46 -11.58 6.60
C ASP A 16 -2.07 -11.35 5.15
N ARG A 17 -0.77 -11.44 4.84
CA ARG A 17 -0.23 -11.24 3.51
C ARG A 17 -0.19 -12.57 2.75
N ASN A 18 -0.68 -12.56 1.51
CA ASN A 18 -0.61 -13.72 0.63
C ASN A 18 -1.28 -14.98 1.20
N ALA A 19 -2.27 -14.81 2.09
CA ALA A 19 -2.99 -15.90 2.75
C ALA A 19 -3.60 -16.91 1.75
N TYR A 20 -3.91 -16.47 0.53
CA TYR A 20 -4.46 -17.31 -0.53
C TYR A 20 -3.54 -17.42 -1.76
N GLY A 21 -2.27 -17.03 -1.62
CA GLY A 21 -1.28 -16.99 -2.70
C GLY A 21 -0.76 -15.57 -2.97
N PRO A 22 0.23 -15.42 -3.88
CA PRO A 22 0.87 -14.13 -4.14
C PRO A 22 -0.12 -13.02 -4.52
N GLY A 23 -0.09 -11.90 -3.79
CA GLY A 23 -0.99 -10.76 -3.98
C GLY A 23 -2.40 -10.95 -3.42
N GLN A 24 -2.73 -12.14 -2.93
CA GLN A 24 -4.05 -12.45 -2.36
C GLN A 24 -4.01 -12.32 -0.84
N HIS A 25 -4.17 -11.08 -0.38
CA HIS A 25 -4.13 -10.74 1.04
C HIS A 25 -5.47 -11.02 1.72
N ARG A 26 -5.41 -11.35 3.02
CA ARG A 26 -6.58 -11.43 3.88
C ARG A 26 -6.77 -10.08 4.56
N PHE A 27 -7.90 -9.44 4.31
CA PHE A 27 -8.27 -8.15 4.90
C PHE A 27 -9.30 -8.31 6.01
N HIS A 28 -9.42 -7.28 6.87
CA HIS A 28 -10.56 -7.18 7.78
C HIS A 28 -11.88 -7.14 7.01
N ALA A 29 -12.91 -7.81 7.53
CA ALA A 29 -14.19 -7.97 6.83
C ALA A 29 -14.84 -6.63 6.47
N GLY A 30 -14.85 -5.66 7.39
CA GLY A 30 -15.38 -4.33 7.15
C GLY A 30 -14.66 -3.58 6.03
N PHE A 31 -13.32 -3.66 6.01
CA PHE A 31 -12.52 -3.04 4.94
C PHE A 31 -12.75 -3.73 3.58
N ARG A 32 -12.82 -5.07 3.57
CA ARG A 32 -13.11 -5.83 2.35
C ARG A 32 -14.47 -5.46 1.76
N GLU A 33 -15.49 -5.30 2.60
CA GLU A 33 -16.83 -4.92 2.15
C GLU A 33 -16.87 -3.48 1.64
N PHE A 34 -16.20 -2.56 2.34
CA PHE A 34 -16.03 -1.18 1.89
C PHE A 34 -15.37 -1.11 0.50
N ALA A 35 -14.29 -1.87 0.28
CA ALA A 35 -13.60 -1.91 -1.01
C ALA A 35 -14.49 -2.41 -2.15
N LYS A 36 -15.29 -3.46 -1.89
CA LYS A 36 -16.28 -3.96 -2.85
C LYS A 36 -17.37 -2.94 -3.14
N HIS A 37 -17.93 -2.33 -2.10
CA HIS A 37 -19.01 -1.35 -2.21
C HIS A 37 -18.61 -0.16 -3.09
N HIS A 38 -17.36 0.28 -2.97
CA HIS A 38 -16.82 1.40 -3.76
C HIS A 38 -16.09 0.97 -5.04
N GLY A 39 -16.06 -0.33 -5.37
CA GLY A 39 -15.52 -0.84 -6.62
C GLY A 39 -14.00 -0.66 -6.80
N PHE A 40 -13.22 -0.68 -5.72
CA PHE A 40 -11.76 -0.61 -5.81
C PHE A 40 -11.09 -1.87 -5.26
N SER A 41 -9.90 -2.17 -5.80
CA SER A 41 -9.05 -3.27 -5.34
C SER A 41 -7.88 -2.73 -4.50
N PRO A 42 -7.74 -3.12 -3.22
CA PRO A 42 -6.58 -2.75 -2.42
C PRO A 42 -5.34 -3.52 -2.86
N ARG A 43 -4.22 -2.82 -3.09
CA ARG A 43 -2.87 -3.39 -3.21
C ARG A 43 -2.04 -2.99 -2.00
N MET A 44 -1.13 -3.86 -1.58
CA MET A 44 -0.22 -3.57 -0.47
C MET A 44 1.18 -3.24 -0.99
N CYS A 45 1.84 -2.26 -0.37
CA CYS A 45 3.28 -2.07 -0.58
C CYS A 45 4.07 -3.31 -0.13
N ALA A 46 5.28 -3.51 -0.65
CA ALA A 46 6.15 -4.56 -0.13
C ALA A 46 6.47 -4.30 1.36
N PRO A 47 6.65 -5.34 2.19
CA PRO A 47 7.04 -5.13 3.58
C PRO A 47 8.33 -4.32 3.60
N TYR A 48 8.39 -3.33 4.49
CA TYR A 48 9.61 -2.57 4.69
C TYR A 48 10.70 -3.50 5.21
N PRO A 49 11.81 -3.71 4.49
CA PRO A 49 12.90 -4.48 5.05
C PRO A 49 13.54 -3.66 6.18
N ALA A 50 13.79 -4.28 7.32
CA ALA A 50 14.54 -3.68 8.42
C ALA A 50 16.03 -3.66 8.04
N ILE A 51 16.44 -2.79 7.10
CA ILE A 51 17.83 -2.68 6.65
C ILE A 51 18.28 -1.21 6.79
N PRO A 52 19.46 -0.93 7.38
CA PRO A 52 19.93 0.44 7.64
C PRO A 52 20.11 1.33 6.41
N LEU A 53 20.22 0.75 5.21
CA LEU A 53 20.47 1.45 3.95
C LEU A 53 19.33 1.29 2.93
N SER A 54 18.19 0.71 3.31
CA SER A 54 17.04 0.75 2.40
C SER A 54 16.51 2.20 2.34
N PRO A 55 16.06 2.70 1.16
CA PRO A 55 15.36 3.98 1.11
C PRO A 55 14.24 3.96 2.15
N ARG A 56 13.90 5.10 2.78
CA ARG A 56 12.77 5.16 3.73
C ARG A 56 11.40 5.00 3.06
N VAL A 57 11.36 4.89 1.73
CA VAL A 57 10.14 4.61 0.93
C VAL A 57 10.25 3.34 0.06
N CYS A 58 9.22 2.49 0.10
CA CYS A 58 9.20 1.15 -0.49
C CYS A 58 9.38 1.27 -2.01
N PRO A 59 10.14 0.40 -2.71
CA PRO A 59 10.29 0.47 -4.16
C PRO A 59 8.96 0.48 -4.93
N VAL A 60 7.93 -0.18 -4.39
CA VAL A 60 6.55 -0.16 -4.92
C VAL A 60 5.94 1.24 -4.78
N CYS A 61 6.09 1.88 -3.62
CA CYS A 61 5.62 3.25 -3.40
C CYS A 61 6.42 4.25 -4.25
N ILE A 62 7.75 4.09 -4.39
CA ILE A 62 8.60 4.94 -5.25
C ILE A 62 8.16 4.86 -6.72
N ALA A 63 7.84 3.66 -7.21
CA ALA A 63 7.37 3.47 -8.57
C ALA A 63 6.01 4.13 -8.84
N GLU A 64 5.11 4.12 -7.85
CA GLU A 64 3.78 4.76 -7.96
C GLU A 64 3.87 6.29 -7.76
N ASP A 65 4.77 6.78 -6.91
CA ASP A 65 5.02 8.20 -6.66
C ASP A 65 5.57 8.92 -7.90
N ARG A 66 6.45 8.27 -8.68
CA ARG A 66 6.92 8.82 -9.97
C ARG A 66 5.80 9.10 -10.99
N SER A 67 4.62 8.52 -10.81
CA SER A 67 3.46 8.73 -11.68
C SER A 67 2.55 9.88 -11.22
N ARG A 68 2.77 10.41 -10.01
CA ARG A 68 2.07 11.57 -9.42
C ARG A 68 3.14 12.61 -9.07
N GLY A 69 3.40 13.57 -9.94
CA GLY A 69 4.48 14.54 -9.80
C GLY A 69 4.38 15.55 -8.63
N ASP A 70 4.18 15.09 -7.39
CA ASP A 70 4.07 15.91 -6.17
C ASP A 70 4.99 15.41 -5.02
N GLY A 71 5.99 14.57 -5.33
CA GLY A 71 6.93 14.00 -4.35
C GLY A 71 7.93 14.98 -3.71
N GLN A 72 7.72 16.30 -3.84
CA GLN A 72 8.66 17.32 -3.36
C GLN A 72 8.20 18.05 -2.07
N GLU A 73 6.96 17.86 -1.62
CA GLU A 73 6.44 18.61 -0.45
C GLU A 73 6.77 17.95 0.91
N TYR A 74 6.93 16.62 0.97
CA TYR A 74 7.16 15.91 2.24
C TYR A 74 8.58 16.11 2.83
N LEU A 75 9.54 16.56 2.03
CA LEU A 75 10.94 16.75 2.46
C LEU A 75 11.25 18.17 2.99
N ARG A 76 10.29 19.09 2.98
CA ARG A 76 10.50 20.49 3.43
C ARG A 76 10.03 20.79 4.85
N THR A 77 9.39 19.85 5.54
CA THR A 77 8.86 20.06 6.90
C THR A 77 9.63 19.29 7.97
N GLN A 78 10.88 18.91 7.70
CA GLN A 78 11.83 18.43 8.71
C GLN A 78 12.93 19.47 8.94
#